data_AF-A0A936PJ54-F1
#
_entry.id   AF-A0A936PJ54-F1
#
_cell.length_a   1.000
_cell.length_b   1.000
_cell.length_c   1.000
_cell.angle_alpha   90.00
_cell.angle_beta   90.00
_cell.angle_gamma   90.00
#
_symmetry.space_group_name_H-M   'P 1'
#
loop_
_entity.id
_entity.type
_entity.pdbx_description
1 polymer ?
#
loop_
_entity_poly.entity_id
_entity_poly.type
_entity_poly.pdbx_seq_one_letter_code
_entity_poly.pdbx_strand_id
1 'polypeptide(L)'
;MKALKLSRELRIGLLTVITLTAFVWGFNFLKGKDIFNRQRTFFAVYDNVAGLMTANAVTINGLAVGQVSSMRFHPDKPGKVIVELSMSNSIRIPKNSIARIFSSDLLGTRGIQIVIGNGAEDAVSGDTLISQVQTSLQDEVNDMVQPIIRKAENMMNSIDTVLTVVSDVFNRQTRDNLMNTIESLKNTMANLQSASQSADTLLTSQQTRLVRILSNVESITANLKQNNENLSRVLSNAANISDTLARANIANTMANLNKSVSGLSVIVQKIETGQGTLGQLVNNDKMYNELEASSKELKQLIEDMKLHPERYIHFSVFGKNSRRNGYQPPVAAEPAGIK
;
A
#
# COMPACT_ATOMS: atom_id res chain seq x y z
N MET A 1 -65.81 -75.12 93.41
CA MET A 1 -64.39 -74.71 93.51
C MET A 1 -64.31 -73.50 94.42
N LYS A 2 -63.59 -73.58 95.55
CA LYS A 2 -63.36 -72.42 96.43
C LYS A 2 -62.53 -71.39 95.67
N ALA A 3 -63.03 -70.17 95.51
CA ALA A 3 -62.24 -69.07 94.98
C ALA A 3 -61.05 -68.82 95.92
N LEU A 4 -59.84 -69.02 95.42
CA LEU A 4 -58.61 -68.64 96.10
C LEU A 4 -58.71 -67.16 96.46
N LYS A 5 -58.83 -66.84 97.75
CA LYS A 5 -58.76 -65.46 98.25
C LYS A 5 -57.31 -65.01 98.12
N LEU A 6 -56.95 -64.50 96.94
CA LEU A 6 -55.65 -63.89 96.70
C LEU A 6 -55.44 -62.75 97.70
N SER A 7 -54.31 -62.77 98.42
CA SER A 7 -53.90 -61.67 99.30
C SER A 7 -53.73 -60.38 98.49
N ARG A 8 -53.86 -59.22 99.13
CA ARG A 8 -53.79 -57.93 98.43
C ARG A 8 -52.42 -57.75 97.75
N GLU A 9 -51.37 -58.27 98.37
CA GLU A 9 -49.99 -58.27 97.90
C GLU A 9 -49.84 -59.12 96.63
N LEU A 10 -50.47 -60.30 96.56
CA LEU A 10 -50.40 -61.16 95.36
C LEU A 10 -51.14 -60.56 94.17
N ARG A 11 -52.25 -59.82 94.40
CA ARG A 11 -52.96 -59.12 93.32
C ARG A 11 -52.14 -57.97 92.75
N ILE A 12 -51.48 -57.20 93.62
CA ILE A 12 -50.61 -56.11 93.20
C ILE A 12 -49.43 -56.69 92.41
N GLY A 13 -48.78 -57.75 92.91
CA GLY A 13 -47.69 -58.43 92.20
C GLY A 13 -48.11 -58.95 90.81
N LEU A 14 -49.27 -59.60 90.71
CA LEU A 14 -49.81 -60.09 89.43
C LEU A 14 -50.10 -58.93 88.45
N LEU A 15 -50.71 -57.84 88.94
CA LEU A 15 -50.98 -56.65 88.13
C LEU A 15 -49.67 -56.07 87.58
N THR A 16 -48.65 -55.90 88.43
CA THR A 16 -47.34 -55.39 88.03
C THR A 16 -46.69 -56.25 86.96
N VAL A 17 -46.73 -57.59 87.08
CA VAL A 17 -46.19 -58.51 86.07
C VAL A 17 -46.96 -58.41 84.75
N ILE A 18 -48.29 -58.33 84.78
CA ILE A 18 -49.10 -58.17 83.57
C ILE A 18 -48.78 -56.83 82.90
N THR A 19 -48.68 -55.74 83.65
CA THR A 19 -48.36 -54.41 83.12
C THR A 19 -46.96 -54.38 82.52
N LEU A 20 -45.95 -54.95 83.17
CA LEU A 20 -44.59 -55.07 82.62
C LEU A 20 -44.58 -55.89 81.33
N THR A 21 -45.29 -57.01 81.31
CA THR A 21 -45.38 -57.86 80.11
C THR A 21 -46.07 -57.12 78.96
N ALA A 22 -47.19 -56.46 79.23
CA ALA A 22 -47.91 -55.65 78.25
C ALA A 22 -47.08 -54.45 77.76
N PHE A 23 -46.29 -53.83 78.65
CA PHE A 23 -45.38 -52.73 78.29
C PHE A 23 -44.25 -53.21 77.38
N VAL A 24 -43.55 -54.29 77.73
CA VAL A 24 -42.49 -54.87 76.90
C VAL A 24 -43.04 -55.31 75.54
N TRP A 25 -44.22 -55.92 75.53
CA TRP A 25 -44.90 -56.33 74.31
C TRP A 25 -45.30 -55.12 73.44
N GLY A 26 -45.96 -54.12 74.03
CA GLY A 26 -46.38 -52.90 73.35
C GLY A 26 -45.21 -52.07 72.83
N PHE A 27 -44.10 -52.00 73.57
CA PHE A 27 -42.89 -51.31 73.13
C PHE A 27 -42.25 -51.99 71.92
N ASN A 28 -42.21 -53.33 71.88
CA ASN A 28 -41.72 -54.07 70.72
C ASN A 28 -42.65 -53.93 69.51
N PHE A 29 -43.97 -53.89 69.73
CA PHE A 29 -44.96 -53.62 68.69
C PHE A 29 -44.80 -52.22 68.08
N LEU A 30 -44.58 -51.19 68.91
CA LEU A 30 -44.32 -49.81 68.46
C LEU A 30 -43.00 -49.66 67.68
N LYS A 31 -42.03 -50.56 67.87
CA LYS A 31 -40.81 -50.64 67.05
C LYS A 31 -41.02 -51.31 65.68
N GLY A 32 -42.26 -51.65 65.32
CA GLY A 32 -42.60 -52.31 64.06
C GLY A 32 -42.09 -53.74 63.96
N LYS A 33 -41.71 -54.37 65.08
CA LYS A 33 -41.36 -55.79 65.13
C LYS A 33 -42.65 -56.58 65.26
N ASP A 34 -43.25 -56.97 64.13
CA ASP A 34 -44.38 -57.88 64.12
C ASP A 34 -43.96 -59.23 64.71
N ILE A 35 -44.37 -59.50 65.95
CA ILE A 35 -43.98 -60.71 66.71
C ILE A 35 -44.71 -61.97 66.17
N PHE A 36 -45.74 -61.78 65.34
CA PHE A 36 -46.59 -62.84 64.80
C PHE A 36 -46.36 -63.14 63.31
N ASN A 37 -45.70 -62.26 62.55
CA ASN A 37 -45.46 -62.47 61.12
C ASN A 37 -44.05 -63.00 60.84
N ARG A 38 -43.94 -64.01 59.97
CA ARG A 38 -42.66 -64.57 59.54
C ARG A 38 -41.97 -63.57 58.61
N GLN A 39 -41.01 -62.82 59.15
CA GLN A 39 -40.19 -61.87 58.39
C GLN A 39 -38.97 -62.60 57.78
N ARG A 40 -38.54 -62.18 56.59
CA ARG A 40 -37.26 -62.55 55.99
C ARG A 40 -36.30 -61.39 56.11
N THR A 41 -35.05 -61.69 56.44
CA THR A 41 -33.98 -60.72 56.53
C THR A 41 -33.15 -60.75 55.25
N PHE A 42 -32.86 -59.59 54.68
CA PHE A 42 -31.93 -59.43 53.55
C PHE A 42 -30.87 -58.39 53.90
N PHE A 43 -29.71 -58.48 53.26
CA PHE A 43 -28.64 -57.50 53.42
C PHE A 43 -28.39 -56.74 52.12
N ALA A 44 -27.86 -55.54 52.21
CA ALA A 44 -27.31 -54.80 51.07
C ALA A 44 -26.11 -53.98 51.55
N VAL A 45 -25.08 -53.85 50.70
CA VAL A 45 -23.82 -53.19 51.07
C VAL A 45 -23.62 -51.94 50.23
N TYR A 46 -23.71 -50.76 50.85
CA TYR A 46 -23.59 -49.48 50.16
C TYR A 46 -22.26 -48.79 50.48
N ASP A 47 -21.79 -47.95 49.55
CA ASP A 47 -20.66 -47.04 49.79
C ASP A 47 -21.08 -45.80 50.60
N ASN A 48 -22.35 -45.38 50.46
CA ASN A 48 -22.96 -44.32 51.23
C ASN A 48 -24.46 -44.61 51.37
N VAL A 49 -25.01 -44.43 52.57
CA VAL A 49 -26.44 -44.65 52.85
C VAL A 49 -27.30 -43.38 52.68
N ALA A 50 -26.68 -42.25 52.29
CA ALA A 50 -27.36 -41.03 51.83
C ALA A 50 -28.46 -40.47 52.77
N GLY A 51 -28.32 -40.69 54.09
CA GLY A 51 -29.31 -40.25 55.09
C GLY A 51 -30.36 -41.29 55.48
N LEU A 52 -30.21 -42.55 55.05
CA LEU A 52 -31.04 -43.66 55.53
C LEU A 52 -30.91 -43.82 57.06
N MET A 53 -32.02 -44.16 57.69
CA MET A 53 -32.19 -44.39 59.12
C MET A 53 -32.85 -45.76 59.37
N THR A 54 -32.72 -46.26 60.60
CA THR A 54 -33.49 -47.43 61.04
C THR A 54 -34.99 -47.12 60.98
N ALA A 55 -35.80 -48.12 60.68
CA ALA A 55 -37.25 -48.05 60.46
C ALA A 55 -37.70 -47.32 59.19
N ASN A 56 -36.79 -46.81 58.34
CA ASN A 56 -37.21 -46.36 57.00
C ASN A 56 -37.85 -47.52 56.22
N ALA A 57 -38.90 -47.20 55.46
CA ALA A 57 -39.69 -48.19 54.75
C ALA A 57 -38.89 -48.84 53.62
N VAL A 58 -39.07 -50.15 53.48
CA VAL A 58 -38.68 -50.93 52.31
C VAL A 58 -39.93 -51.14 51.48
N THR A 59 -39.89 -50.72 50.21
CA THR A 59 -41.06 -50.73 49.33
C THR A 59 -40.82 -51.53 48.05
N ILE A 60 -41.87 -52.12 47.51
CA ILE A 60 -41.91 -52.67 46.14
C ILE A 60 -43.04 -51.95 45.42
N ASN A 61 -42.75 -51.32 44.27
CA ASN A 61 -43.74 -50.57 43.49
C ASN A 61 -44.59 -49.58 44.32
N GLY A 62 -43.98 -48.95 45.34
CA GLY A 62 -44.64 -47.99 46.23
C GLY A 62 -45.39 -48.59 47.42
N LEU A 63 -45.55 -49.92 47.50
CA LEU A 63 -46.15 -50.58 48.65
C LEU A 63 -45.09 -50.91 49.71
N ALA A 64 -45.32 -50.54 50.96
CA ALA A 64 -44.45 -50.90 52.08
C ALA A 64 -44.53 -52.41 52.36
N VAL A 65 -43.38 -53.08 52.22
CA VAL A 65 -43.24 -54.53 52.41
C VAL A 65 -42.28 -54.89 53.54
N GLY A 66 -41.64 -53.89 54.13
CA GLY A 66 -40.63 -54.08 55.17
C GLY A 66 -40.07 -52.77 55.68
N GLN A 67 -38.97 -52.87 56.44
CA GLN A 67 -38.26 -51.74 57.01
C GLN A 67 -36.77 -52.03 57.18
N VAL A 68 -35.97 -50.97 57.22
CA VAL A 68 -34.56 -51.02 57.60
C VAL A 68 -34.46 -51.40 59.08
N SER A 69 -33.89 -52.56 59.37
CA SER A 69 -33.81 -53.10 60.72
C SER A 69 -32.57 -52.62 61.46
N SER A 70 -31.42 -52.65 60.80
CA SER A 70 -30.15 -52.21 61.36
C SER A 70 -29.19 -51.73 60.27
N MET A 71 -28.20 -50.92 60.66
CA MET A 71 -27.10 -50.53 59.79
C MET A 71 -25.80 -50.59 60.58
N ARG A 72 -24.74 -51.10 59.96
CA ARG A 72 -23.40 -51.22 60.57
C ARG A 72 -22.32 -51.04 59.52
N PHE A 73 -21.17 -50.52 59.91
CA PHE A 73 -20.01 -50.51 59.03
C PHE A 73 -19.54 -51.94 58.75
N HIS A 74 -19.09 -52.18 57.52
CA HIS A 74 -18.52 -53.46 57.13
C HIS A 74 -17.19 -53.66 57.88
N PRO A 75 -17.00 -54.81 58.57
CA PRO A 75 -15.81 -55.03 59.41
C PRO A 75 -14.50 -55.00 58.61
N ASP A 76 -14.52 -55.61 57.42
CA ASP A 76 -13.30 -55.78 56.61
C ASP A 76 -13.16 -54.77 55.45
N LYS A 77 -14.15 -53.88 55.25
CA LYS A 77 -14.19 -52.96 54.10
C LYS A 77 -14.45 -51.53 54.59
N PRO A 78 -13.41 -50.73 54.82
CA PRO A 78 -13.54 -49.35 55.28
C PRO A 78 -14.49 -48.55 54.38
N GLY A 79 -15.37 -47.76 54.98
CA GLY A 79 -16.33 -46.90 54.28
C GLY A 79 -17.59 -47.59 53.76
N LYS A 80 -17.68 -48.93 53.74
CA LYS A 80 -18.91 -49.63 53.34
C LYS A 80 -19.86 -49.82 54.52
N VAL A 81 -21.15 -49.70 54.25
CA VAL A 81 -22.23 -49.88 55.24
C VAL A 81 -23.10 -51.07 54.85
N ILE A 82 -23.22 -52.03 55.76
CA ILE A 82 -24.14 -53.16 55.65
C ILE A 82 -25.48 -52.68 56.21
N VAL A 83 -26.51 -52.72 55.37
CA VAL A 83 -27.89 -52.40 55.73
C VAL A 83 -28.67 -53.71 55.81
N GLU A 84 -29.36 -53.92 56.93
CA GLU A 84 -30.22 -55.06 57.17
C GLU A 84 -31.68 -54.68 56.93
N LEU A 85 -32.35 -55.43 56.05
CA LEU A 85 -33.72 -55.23 55.63
C LEU A 85 -34.57 -56.34 56.23
N SER A 86 -35.63 -55.99 56.95
CA SER A 86 -36.65 -56.96 57.34
C SER A 86 -37.87 -56.77 56.45
N MET A 87 -38.28 -57.83 55.76
CA MET A 87 -39.36 -57.82 54.79
C MET A 87 -40.36 -58.93 55.07
N SER A 88 -41.63 -58.71 54.74
CA SER A 88 -42.66 -59.72 54.80
C SER A 88 -42.42 -60.85 53.79
N ASN A 89 -42.90 -62.05 54.12
CA ASN A 89 -42.73 -63.24 53.28
C ASN A 89 -43.77 -63.39 52.16
N SER A 90 -44.52 -62.34 51.85
CA SER A 90 -45.68 -62.41 50.93
C SER A 90 -45.32 -62.32 49.45
N ILE A 91 -44.07 -61.96 49.10
CA ILE A 91 -43.67 -61.69 47.71
C ILE A 91 -42.36 -62.42 47.36
N ARG A 92 -42.29 -62.99 46.15
CA ARG A 92 -41.07 -63.60 45.60
C ARG A 92 -40.02 -62.53 45.27
N ILE A 93 -38.76 -62.71 45.70
CA ILE A 93 -37.66 -61.78 45.43
C ILE A 93 -36.53 -62.54 44.71
N PRO A 94 -36.34 -62.34 43.39
CA PRO A 94 -35.22 -62.93 42.67
C PRO A 94 -33.87 -62.41 43.14
N LYS A 95 -32.81 -63.22 43.06
CA LYS A 95 -31.44 -62.84 43.47
C LYS A 95 -30.88 -61.63 42.74
N ASN A 96 -31.29 -61.38 41.50
CA ASN A 96 -30.89 -60.20 40.73
C ASN A 96 -31.74 -58.96 41.02
N SER A 97 -32.56 -58.97 42.08
CA SER A 97 -33.29 -57.79 42.52
C SER A 97 -32.34 -56.75 43.13
N ILE A 98 -32.68 -55.48 42.94
CA ILE A 98 -31.86 -54.36 43.39
C ILE A 98 -32.53 -53.69 44.58
N ALA A 99 -31.80 -53.58 45.70
CA ALA A 99 -32.14 -52.73 46.81
C ALA A 99 -31.62 -51.31 46.54
N ARG A 100 -32.49 -50.46 46.02
CA ARG A 100 -32.17 -49.08 45.65
C ARG A 100 -32.51 -48.11 46.78
N ILE A 101 -31.54 -47.36 47.29
CA ILE A 101 -31.83 -46.19 48.14
C ILE A 101 -32.39 -45.10 47.24
N PHE A 102 -33.56 -44.56 47.60
CA PHE A 102 -34.23 -43.49 46.85
C PHE A 102 -34.79 -42.44 47.81
N SER A 103 -35.09 -41.25 47.28
CA SER A 103 -35.86 -40.24 48.02
C SER A 103 -37.33 -40.62 48.00
N SER A 104 -37.91 -40.93 49.16
CA SER A 104 -39.33 -41.27 49.27
C SER A 104 -40.24 -40.05 49.17
N ASP A 105 -39.70 -38.86 49.45
CA ASP A 105 -40.40 -37.58 49.34
C ASP A 105 -39.46 -36.45 48.87
N LEU A 106 -40.03 -35.26 48.70
CA LEU A 106 -39.30 -34.05 48.31
C LEU A 106 -38.50 -33.43 49.47
N LEU A 107 -38.76 -33.85 50.72
CA LEU A 107 -38.09 -33.33 51.92
C LEU A 107 -36.76 -34.05 52.20
N GLY A 108 -36.39 -35.02 51.37
CA GLY A 108 -35.13 -35.76 51.49
C GLY A 108 -35.22 -36.98 52.39
N THR A 109 -36.42 -37.41 52.79
CA THR A 109 -36.59 -38.69 53.48
C THR A 109 -36.15 -39.81 52.55
N ARG A 110 -35.34 -40.73 53.09
CA ARG A 110 -34.84 -41.89 52.35
C ARG A 110 -35.66 -43.13 52.62
N GLY A 111 -35.80 -43.96 51.60
CA GLY A 111 -36.33 -45.31 51.71
C GLY A 111 -35.52 -46.26 50.86
N ILE A 112 -35.84 -47.55 50.97
CA ILE A 112 -35.32 -48.56 50.05
C ILE A 112 -36.45 -49.03 49.14
N GLN A 113 -36.22 -48.95 47.84
CA GLN A 113 -37.06 -49.54 46.82
C GLN A 113 -36.41 -50.84 46.38
N ILE A 114 -37.13 -51.95 46.51
CA ILE A 114 -36.73 -53.21 45.91
C ILE A 114 -37.25 -53.22 44.46
N VAL A 115 -36.33 -53.10 43.51
CA VAL A 115 -36.61 -53.29 42.09
C VAL A 115 -36.53 -54.79 41.81
N ILE A 116 -37.68 -55.40 41.58
CA ILE A 116 -37.80 -56.84 41.34
C ILE A 116 -37.08 -57.20 40.03
N GLY A 117 -36.11 -58.10 40.15
CA GLY A 117 -35.42 -58.67 38.99
C GLY A 117 -36.27 -59.71 38.26
N ASN A 118 -35.73 -60.26 37.18
CA ASN A 118 -36.36 -61.30 36.36
C ASN A 118 -35.66 -62.67 36.45
N GLY A 119 -34.78 -62.86 37.44
CA GLY A 119 -34.01 -64.09 37.60
C GLY A 119 -34.87 -65.29 38.00
N ALA A 120 -34.42 -66.49 37.61
CA ALA A 120 -35.09 -67.74 37.97
C ALA A 120 -34.83 -68.16 39.43
N GLU A 121 -33.71 -67.75 40.02
CA GLU A 121 -33.35 -68.06 41.41
C GLU A 121 -33.86 -67.02 42.40
N ASP A 122 -34.44 -67.51 43.50
CA ASP A 122 -34.94 -66.67 44.58
C ASP A 122 -33.87 -66.40 45.63
N ALA A 123 -33.85 -65.17 46.13
CA ALA A 123 -33.09 -64.80 47.30
C ALA A 123 -33.75 -65.41 48.55
N VAL A 124 -32.94 -66.03 49.41
CA VAL A 124 -33.38 -66.59 50.68
C VAL A 124 -33.05 -65.64 51.83
N SER A 125 -33.71 -65.84 52.97
CA SER A 125 -33.42 -65.04 54.17
C SER A 125 -31.96 -65.20 54.57
N GLY A 126 -31.25 -64.09 54.69
CA GLY A 126 -29.80 -64.01 54.94
C GLY A 126 -28.99 -63.60 53.71
N ASP A 127 -29.57 -63.61 52.52
CA ASP A 127 -28.86 -63.23 51.29
C ASP A 127 -28.58 -61.73 51.21
N THR A 128 -27.55 -61.39 50.44
CA THR A 128 -27.20 -59.99 50.13
C THR A 128 -27.70 -59.62 48.73
N LEU A 129 -28.59 -58.63 48.66
CA LEU A 129 -29.14 -58.07 47.42
C LEU A 129 -28.17 -57.07 46.78
N ILE A 130 -28.37 -56.82 45.48
CA ILE A 130 -27.59 -55.82 44.74
C ILE A 130 -27.95 -54.42 45.26
N SER A 131 -26.95 -53.67 45.71
CA SER A 131 -27.12 -52.31 46.21
C SER A 131 -27.06 -51.27 45.09
N GLN A 132 -27.97 -50.29 45.11
CA GLN A 132 -27.89 -49.10 44.25
C GLN A 132 -28.29 -47.85 45.03
N VAL A 133 -27.72 -46.69 44.73
CA VAL A 133 -28.18 -45.40 45.25
C VAL A 133 -28.71 -44.58 44.08
N GLN A 134 -29.95 -44.09 44.20
CA GLN A 134 -30.52 -43.17 43.23
C GLN A 134 -30.01 -41.75 43.48
N THR A 135 -29.66 -41.04 42.42
CA THR A 135 -29.40 -39.60 42.47
C THR A 135 -30.59 -38.88 43.08
N SER A 136 -30.36 -37.97 44.02
CA SER A 136 -31.45 -37.24 44.66
C SER A 136 -32.02 -36.19 43.69
N LEU A 137 -33.30 -35.83 43.86
CA LEU A 137 -33.91 -34.77 43.08
C LEU A 137 -33.18 -33.44 43.26
N GLN A 138 -32.61 -33.18 44.44
CA GLN A 138 -31.81 -31.98 44.70
C GLN A 138 -30.57 -31.93 43.81
N ASP A 139 -29.85 -33.05 43.68
CA ASP A 139 -28.65 -33.13 42.84
C ASP A 139 -29.04 -32.93 41.37
N GLU A 140 -30.11 -33.58 40.92
CA GLU A 140 -30.62 -33.47 39.54
C GLU A 140 -31.09 -32.04 39.20
N VAL A 141 -31.79 -31.38 40.13
CA VAL A 141 -32.21 -29.96 39.97
C VAL A 141 -31.00 -29.05 39.95
N ASN A 142 -30.00 -29.27 40.84
CA ASN A 142 -28.79 -28.47 40.83
C ASN A 142 -28.06 -28.60 39.49
N ASP A 143 -27.89 -29.81 38.97
CA ASP A 143 -27.25 -30.06 37.68
C ASP A 143 -28.01 -29.39 36.50
N MET A 144 -29.33 -29.29 36.58
CA MET A 144 -30.15 -28.56 35.59
C MET A 144 -30.07 -27.03 35.74
N VAL A 145 -29.98 -26.51 36.97
CA VAL A 145 -29.99 -25.05 37.25
C VAL A 145 -28.63 -24.41 37.00
N GLN A 146 -27.53 -25.11 37.29
CA GLN A 146 -26.15 -24.63 37.07
C GLN A 146 -25.88 -24.05 35.67
N PRO A 147 -26.25 -24.71 34.55
CA PRO A 147 -26.06 -24.13 33.22
C PRO A 147 -26.90 -22.88 32.96
N ILE A 148 -28.05 -22.74 33.62
CA ILE A 148 -28.91 -21.54 33.51
C ILE A 148 -28.23 -20.36 34.20
N ILE A 149 -27.69 -20.56 35.40
CA ILE A 149 -26.94 -19.54 36.14
C ILE A 149 -25.76 -19.04 35.29
N ARG A 150 -24.94 -19.95 34.74
CA ARG A 150 -23.82 -19.57 33.88
C ARG A 150 -24.25 -18.82 32.61
N LYS A 151 -25.36 -19.22 31.99
CA LYS A 151 -25.91 -18.47 30.85
C LYS A 151 -26.35 -17.06 31.24
N ALA A 152 -26.96 -16.91 32.42
CA ALA A 152 -27.36 -15.60 32.94
C ALA A 152 -26.15 -14.71 33.26
N GLU A 153 -25.09 -15.24 33.87
CA GLU A 153 -23.82 -14.52 34.11
C GLU A 153 -23.19 -14.04 32.81
N ASN A 154 -23.07 -14.93 31.82
CA ASN A 154 -22.53 -14.56 30.50
C ASN A 154 -23.39 -13.50 29.79
N MET A 155 -24.71 -13.56 29.94
CA MET A 155 -25.62 -12.54 29.43
C MET A 155 -25.41 -11.20 30.13
N MET A 156 -25.22 -11.18 31.46
CA MET A 156 -24.91 -9.95 32.21
C MET A 156 -23.60 -9.32 31.73
N ASN A 157 -22.55 -10.11 31.52
CA ASN A 157 -21.28 -9.62 30.97
C ASN A 157 -21.44 -9.01 29.57
N SER A 158 -22.31 -9.63 28.75
CA SER A 158 -22.62 -9.13 27.40
C SER A 158 -23.37 -7.79 27.47
N ILE A 159 -24.30 -7.64 28.42
CA ILE A 159 -25.02 -6.39 28.67
C ILE A 159 -24.04 -5.29 29.11
N ASP A 160 -23.13 -5.58 30.04
CA ASP A 160 -22.13 -4.60 30.51
C ASP A 160 -21.23 -4.11 29.38
N THR A 161 -20.82 -5.02 28.50
CA THR A 161 -20.03 -4.68 27.29
C THR A 161 -20.81 -3.77 26.35
N VAL A 162 -22.08 -4.08 26.06
CA VAL A 162 -22.94 -3.25 25.21
C VAL A 162 -23.16 -1.86 25.83
N LEU A 163 -23.43 -1.80 27.14
CA LEU A 163 -23.61 -0.53 27.84
C LEU A 163 -22.34 0.31 27.82
N THR A 164 -21.16 -0.32 27.96
CA THR A 164 -19.86 0.37 27.87
C THR A 164 -19.65 0.94 26.47
N VAL A 165 -19.83 0.16 25.41
CA VAL A 165 -19.67 0.62 24.02
C VAL A 165 -20.66 1.74 23.69
N VAL A 166 -21.91 1.61 24.12
CA VAL A 166 -22.91 2.68 23.94
C VAL A 166 -22.50 3.93 24.72
N SER A 167 -22.04 3.81 25.95
CA SER A 167 -21.56 4.95 26.75
C SER A 167 -20.36 5.64 26.09
N ASP A 168 -19.42 4.87 25.55
CA ASP A 168 -18.23 5.37 24.85
C ASP A 168 -18.57 6.10 23.55
N VAL A 169 -19.57 5.64 22.79
CA VAL A 169 -20.05 6.35 21.59
C VAL A 169 -20.79 7.63 21.97
N PHE A 170 -21.51 7.63 23.10
CA PHE A 170 -22.27 8.77 23.56
C PHE A 170 -21.44 9.81 24.32
N ASN A 171 -20.19 9.48 24.67
CA ASN A 171 -19.28 10.40 25.34
C ASN A 171 -18.99 11.64 24.44
N ARG A 172 -18.64 12.77 25.08
CA ARG A 172 -18.41 14.03 24.35
C ARG A 172 -17.26 13.90 23.34
N GLN A 173 -16.17 13.25 23.72
CA GLN A 173 -14.99 13.10 22.89
C GLN A 173 -15.26 12.36 21.57
N THR A 174 -16.01 11.26 21.61
CA THR A 174 -16.37 10.46 20.44
C THR A 174 -17.33 11.22 19.53
N ARG A 175 -18.30 11.95 20.12
CA ARG A 175 -19.16 12.85 19.34
C ARG A 175 -18.35 13.94 18.65
N ASP A 176 -17.42 14.56 19.36
CA ASP A 176 -16.55 15.61 18.80
C ASP A 176 -15.66 15.04 17.68
N ASN A 177 -15.05 13.86 17.88
CA ASN A 177 -14.27 13.17 16.85
C ASN A 177 -15.12 12.81 15.62
N LEU A 178 -16.37 12.37 15.81
CA LEU A 178 -17.29 12.06 14.72
C LEU A 178 -17.67 13.33 13.94
N MET A 179 -17.95 14.43 14.63
CA MET A 179 -18.23 15.72 13.99
C MET A 179 -17.02 16.23 13.20
N ASN A 180 -15.81 16.14 13.78
CA ASN A 180 -14.57 16.48 13.09
C ASN A 180 -14.32 15.58 11.86
N THR A 181 -14.72 14.31 11.92
CA THR A 181 -14.64 13.38 10.78
C THR A 181 -15.61 13.80 9.66
N ILE A 182 -16.84 14.15 10.00
CA ILE A 182 -17.83 14.65 9.04
C ILE A 182 -17.35 15.95 8.40
N GLU A 183 -16.77 16.86 9.18
CA GLU A 183 -16.17 18.10 8.66
C GLU A 183 -14.99 17.82 7.72
N SER A 184 -14.10 16.90 8.09
CA SER A 184 -12.98 16.47 7.25
C SER A 184 -13.44 15.82 5.94
N LEU A 185 -14.52 15.01 5.98
CA LEU A 185 -15.13 14.43 4.78
C LEU A 185 -15.74 15.51 3.89
N LYS A 186 -16.44 16.49 4.46
CA LYS A 186 -16.97 17.64 3.71
C LYS A 186 -15.85 18.40 2.99
N ASN A 187 -14.75 18.69 3.69
CA ASN A 187 -13.60 19.38 3.12
C ASN A 187 -12.91 18.54 2.03
N THR A 188 -12.79 17.22 2.24
CA THR A 188 -12.26 16.29 1.23
C THR A 188 -13.12 16.29 -0.03
N MET A 189 -14.44 16.24 0.11
CA MET A 189 -15.37 16.31 -1.03
C MET A 189 -15.24 17.64 -1.79
N ALA A 190 -15.12 18.76 -1.09
CA ALA A 190 -14.92 20.07 -1.72
C ALA A 190 -13.58 20.14 -2.50
N ASN A 191 -12.51 19.57 -1.94
CA ASN A 191 -11.21 19.48 -2.61
C ASN A 191 -11.26 18.57 -3.84
N LEU A 192 -11.92 17.42 -3.75
CA LEU A 192 -12.11 16.51 -4.89
C LEU A 192 -12.93 17.17 -6.01
N GLN A 193 -13.98 17.92 -5.65
CA GLN A 193 -14.76 18.69 -6.63
C GLN A 193 -13.90 19.74 -7.33
N SER A 194 -13.08 20.49 -6.58
CA SER A 194 -12.19 21.50 -7.13
C SER A 194 -11.08 20.90 -8.02
N ALA A 195 -10.52 19.76 -7.60
CA ALA A 195 -9.55 19.01 -8.38
C ALA A 195 -10.16 18.48 -9.69
N SER A 196 -11.40 17.97 -9.63
CA SER A 196 -12.14 17.51 -10.79
C SER A 196 -12.40 18.64 -11.79
N GLN A 197 -12.84 19.81 -11.32
CA GLN A 197 -13.02 21.01 -12.15
C GLN A 197 -11.71 21.49 -12.78
N SER A 198 -10.61 21.45 -12.04
CA SER A 198 -9.29 21.82 -12.54
C SER A 198 -8.82 20.84 -13.62
N ALA A 199 -9.03 19.54 -13.41
CA ALA A 199 -8.71 18.50 -14.39
C ALA A 199 -9.55 18.67 -15.67
N ASP A 200 -10.85 18.93 -15.55
CA ASP A 200 -11.74 19.19 -16.69
C ASP A 200 -11.28 20.41 -17.52
N THR A 201 -10.90 21.49 -16.84
CA THR A 201 -10.36 22.70 -17.47
C THR A 201 -9.03 22.43 -18.18
N LEU A 202 -8.12 21.68 -17.55
CA LEU A 202 -6.84 21.28 -18.15
C LEU A 202 -7.04 20.39 -19.37
N LEU A 203 -7.92 19.39 -19.29
CA LEU A 203 -8.22 18.49 -20.40
C LEU A 203 -8.80 19.26 -21.59
N THR A 204 -9.76 20.16 -21.34
CA THR A 204 -10.39 20.97 -22.39
C THR A 204 -9.39 21.95 -23.03
N SER A 205 -8.61 22.68 -22.24
CA SER A 205 -7.63 23.63 -22.75
C SER A 205 -6.48 22.97 -23.52
N GLN A 206 -6.03 21.79 -23.07
CA GLN A 206 -4.98 21.03 -23.73
C GLN A 206 -5.47 20.39 -25.03
N GLN A 207 -6.73 19.96 -25.13
CA GLN A 207 -7.31 19.54 -26.41
C GLN A 207 -7.25 20.68 -27.44
N THR A 208 -7.67 21.90 -27.08
CA THR A 208 -7.57 23.06 -27.99
C THR A 208 -6.13 23.38 -28.38
N ARG A 209 -5.18 23.28 -27.44
CA ARG A 209 -3.76 23.52 -27.73
C ARG A 209 -3.16 22.45 -28.64
N LEU A 210 -3.49 21.18 -28.41
CA LEU A 210 -3.05 20.07 -29.25
C LEU A 210 -3.59 20.19 -30.67
N VAL A 211 -4.88 20.53 -30.84
CA VAL A 211 -5.46 20.80 -32.17
C VAL A 211 -4.71 21.92 -32.90
N ARG A 212 -4.39 23.02 -32.20
CA ARG A 212 -3.58 24.11 -32.80
C ARG A 212 -2.16 23.66 -33.16
N ILE A 213 -1.50 22.87 -32.32
CA ILE A 213 -0.16 22.33 -32.62
C ILE A 213 -0.21 21.42 -33.84
N LEU A 214 -1.17 20.49 -33.89
CA LEU A 214 -1.33 19.58 -35.02
C LEU A 214 -1.62 20.35 -36.31
N SER A 215 -2.49 21.36 -36.27
CA SER A 215 -2.77 22.23 -37.41
C SER A 215 -1.54 23.02 -37.87
N ASN A 216 -0.73 23.55 -36.95
CA ASN A 216 0.52 24.22 -37.29
C ASN A 216 1.55 23.26 -37.90
N VAL A 217 1.69 22.05 -37.36
CA VAL A 217 2.59 21.02 -37.89
C VAL A 217 2.14 20.59 -39.29
N GLU A 218 0.84 20.39 -39.50
CA GLU A 218 0.26 20.11 -40.80
C GLU A 218 0.54 21.26 -41.79
N SER A 219 0.32 22.51 -41.38
CA SER A 219 0.60 23.69 -42.21
C SER A 219 2.09 23.81 -42.57
N ILE A 220 3.01 23.61 -41.62
CA ILE A 220 4.46 23.63 -41.89
C ILE A 220 4.82 22.50 -42.84
N THR A 221 4.30 21.30 -42.62
CA THR A 221 4.58 20.13 -43.47
C THR A 221 4.03 20.34 -44.88
N ALA A 222 2.84 20.92 -45.02
CA ALA A 222 2.26 21.29 -46.30
C ALA A 222 3.08 22.37 -47.01
N ASN A 223 3.50 23.42 -46.30
CA ASN A 223 4.37 24.48 -46.84
C ASN A 223 5.73 23.92 -47.28
N LEU A 224 6.34 23.03 -46.50
CA LEU A 224 7.58 22.35 -46.86
C LEU A 224 7.40 21.48 -48.10
N LYS A 225 6.32 20.69 -48.17
CA LYS A 225 5.99 19.88 -49.35
C LYS A 225 5.79 20.74 -50.60
N GLN A 226 5.06 21.84 -50.48
CA GLN A 226 4.79 22.77 -51.58
C GLN A 226 6.07 23.49 -52.04
N ASN A 227 6.96 23.84 -51.12
CA ASN A 227 8.21 24.53 -51.44
C ASN A 227 9.38 23.59 -51.74
N ASN A 228 9.18 22.26 -51.71
CA ASN A 228 10.27 21.30 -51.91
C ASN A 228 10.98 21.48 -53.25
N GLU A 229 10.23 21.79 -54.31
CA GLU A 229 10.82 22.10 -55.62
C GLU A 229 11.64 23.39 -55.61
N ASN A 230 11.15 24.44 -54.96
CA ASN A 230 11.88 25.71 -54.83
C ASN A 230 13.12 25.54 -53.99
N LEU A 231 13.04 24.81 -52.88
CA LEU A 231 14.18 24.48 -52.03
C LEU A 231 15.22 23.67 -52.79
N SER A 232 14.79 22.66 -53.55
CA SER A 232 15.67 21.88 -54.42
C SER A 232 16.36 22.75 -55.49
N ARG A 233 15.61 23.67 -56.12
CA ARG A 233 16.18 24.65 -57.06
C ARG A 233 17.20 25.57 -56.40
N VAL A 234 16.90 26.10 -55.21
CA VAL A 234 17.83 26.98 -54.46
C VAL A 234 19.08 26.20 -54.06
N LEU A 235 18.95 24.99 -53.54
CA LEU A 235 20.08 24.13 -53.18
C LEU A 235 20.92 23.76 -54.40
N SER A 236 20.29 23.45 -55.54
CA SER A 236 20.98 23.18 -56.81
C SER A 236 21.70 24.42 -57.34
N ASN A 237 21.06 25.59 -57.32
CA ASN A 237 21.69 26.86 -57.71
C ASN A 237 22.86 27.21 -56.79
N ALA A 238 22.73 27.02 -55.48
CA ALA A 238 23.81 27.24 -54.53
C ALA A 238 24.99 26.30 -54.80
N ALA A 239 24.73 25.02 -55.08
CA ALA A 239 25.76 24.07 -55.47
C ALA A 239 26.46 24.49 -56.77
N ASN A 240 25.69 24.89 -57.79
CA ASN A 240 26.24 25.34 -59.08
C ASN A 240 27.08 26.62 -58.97
N ILE A 241 26.64 27.59 -58.16
CA ILE A 241 27.41 28.82 -57.89
C ILE A 241 28.68 28.47 -57.12
N SER A 242 28.58 27.63 -56.09
CA SER A 242 29.73 27.19 -55.30
C SER A 242 30.77 26.48 -56.18
N ASP A 243 30.34 25.58 -57.06
CA ASP A 243 31.19 24.87 -58.02
C ASP A 243 31.79 25.82 -59.07
N THR A 244 31.00 26.76 -59.59
CA THR A 244 31.49 27.81 -60.49
C THR A 244 32.52 28.70 -59.82
N LEU A 245 32.32 29.08 -58.56
CA LEU A 245 33.24 29.90 -57.77
C LEU A 245 34.53 29.14 -57.43
N ALA A 246 34.43 27.85 -57.11
CA ALA A 246 35.58 26.98 -56.90
C ALA A 246 36.42 26.80 -58.17
N ARG A 247 35.77 26.73 -59.34
CA ARG A 247 36.46 26.71 -60.64
C ARG A 247 36.96 28.08 -61.10
N ALA A 248 36.35 29.16 -60.64
CA ALA A 248 36.76 30.51 -61.00
C ALA A 248 38.12 30.81 -60.35
N ASN A 249 39.12 31.06 -61.18
CA ASN A 249 40.47 31.38 -60.72
C ASN A 249 40.59 32.84 -60.24
N ILE A 250 39.70 33.25 -59.33
CA ILE A 250 39.55 34.63 -58.85
C ILE A 250 40.86 35.12 -58.22
N ALA A 251 41.57 34.24 -57.51
CA ALA A 251 42.89 34.56 -56.96
C ALA A 251 43.87 34.98 -58.06
N ASN A 252 43.96 34.24 -59.17
CA ASN A 252 44.83 34.62 -60.28
C ASN A 252 44.32 35.85 -61.03
N THR A 253 43.00 36.00 -61.23
CA THR A 253 42.43 37.21 -61.83
C THR A 253 42.75 38.46 -61.01
N MET A 254 42.58 38.40 -59.69
CA MET A 254 42.92 39.49 -58.78
C MET A 254 44.42 39.76 -58.73
N ALA A 255 45.26 38.71 -58.75
CA ALA A 255 46.70 38.87 -58.84
C ALA A 255 47.13 39.57 -60.15
N ASN A 256 46.51 39.20 -61.27
CA ASN A 256 46.75 39.84 -62.57
C ASN A 256 46.25 41.29 -62.60
N LEU A 257 45.06 41.58 -62.04
CA LEU A 257 44.56 42.94 -61.90
C LEU A 257 45.49 43.80 -61.04
N ASN A 258 45.94 43.29 -59.88
CA ASN A 258 46.90 44.00 -59.03
C ASN A 258 48.22 44.27 -59.76
N LYS A 259 48.72 43.32 -60.55
CA LYS A 259 49.90 43.53 -61.40
C LYS A 259 49.65 44.63 -62.43
N SER A 260 48.51 44.62 -63.11
CA SER A 260 48.13 45.66 -64.09
C SER A 260 48.03 47.04 -63.43
N VAL A 261 47.36 47.15 -62.29
CA VAL A 261 47.22 48.41 -61.53
C VAL A 261 48.58 48.90 -61.04
N SER A 262 49.43 48.00 -60.54
CA SER A 262 50.80 48.35 -60.12
C SER A 262 51.65 48.84 -61.29
N GLY A 263 51.54 48.18 -62.45
CA GLY A 263 52.22 48.60 -63.67
C GLY A 263 51.76 50.00 -64.13
N LEU A 264 50.46 50.28 -64.07
CA LEU A 264 49.92 51.61 -64.35
C LEU A 264 50.41 52.66 -63.35
N SER A 265 50.44 52.34 -62.06
CA SER A 265 50.96 53.23 -61.01
C SER A 265 52.43 53.60 -61.26
N VAL A 266 53.27 52.63 -61.68
CA VAL A 266 54.68 52.89 -62.06
C VAL A 266 54.77 53.83 -63.27
N ILE A 267 53.89 53.68 -64.27
CA ILE A 267 53.87 54.59 -65.43
C ILE A 267 53.51 56.01 -64.99
N VAL A 268 52.47 56.17 -64.16
CA VAL A 268 52.05 57.47 -63.62
C VAL A 268 53.18 58.12 -62.81
N GLN A 269 53.85 57.35 -61.94
CA GLN A 269 54.97 57.84 -61.14
C GLN A 269 56.16 58.27 -62.01
N LYS A 270 56.46 57.53 -63.09
CA LYS A 270 57.50 57.93 -64.06
C LYS A 270 57.14 59.25 -64.76
N ILE A 271 55.86 59.48 -65.06
CA ILE A 271 55.40 60.76 -65.61
C ILE A 271 55.59 61.87 -64.58
N GLU A 272 55.09 61.72 -63.34
CA GLU A 272 55.19 62.71 -62.26
C GLU A 272 56.65 63.08 -61.92
N THR A 273 57.56 62.12 -61.96
CA THR A 273 58.99 62.34 -61.66
C THR A 273 59.81 62.85 -62.84
N GLY A 274 59.18 63.13 -63.98
CA GLY A 274 59.86 63.65 -65.17
C GLY A 274 60.70 62.61 -65.91
N GLN A 275 60.50 61.30 -65.67
CA GLN A 275 61.26 60.23 -66.32
C GLN A 275 60.62 59.81 -67.66
N GLY A 276 61.47 59.55 -68.66
CA GLY A 276 61.04 59.23 -70.02
C GLY A 276 60.54 60.45 -70.80
N THR A 277 60.24 60.26 -72.09
CA THR A 277 59.86 61.35 -72.99
C THR A 277 58.57 62.06 -72.55
N LEU A 278 57.57 61.31 -72.10
CA LEU A 278 56.32 61.87 -71.58
C LEU A 278 56.51 62.61 -70.24
N GLY A 279 57.31 62.06 -69.32
CA GLY A 279 57.61 62.74 -68.06
C GLY A 279 58.37 64.05 -68.29
N GLN A 280 59.40 64.03 -69.16
CA GLN A 280 60.15 65.23 -69.53
C GLN A 280 59.27 66.30 -70.20
N LEU A 281 58.32 65.87 -71.04
CA LEU A 281 57.36 66.79 -71.68
C LEU A 281 56.44 67.46 -70.65
N VAL A 282 56.02 66.72 -69.62
CA VAL A 282 55.07 67.23 -68.61
C VAL A 282 55.75 68.12 -67.57
N ASN A 283 56.99 67.83 -67.17
CA ASN A 283 57.60 68.43 -65.98
C ASN A 283 58.81 69.36 -66.22
N ASN A 284 59.30 69.50 -67.45
CA ASN A 284 60.55 70.25 -67.69
C ASN A 284 60.34 71.51 -68.53
N ASP A 285 60.37 72.67 -67.86
CA ASP A 285 60.31 73.99 -68.51
C ASP A 285 61.48 74.24 -69.48
N LYS A 286 62.63 73.53 -69.36
CA LYS A 286 63.72 73.64 -70.34
C LYS A 286 63.30 73.22 -71.73
N MET A 287 62.42 72.23 -71.89
CA MET A 287 61.97 71.82 -73.22
C MET A 287 61.17 72.95 -73.89
N TYR A 288 60.31 73.63 -73.12
CA TYR A 288 59.61 74.83 -73.58
C TYR A 288 60.60 75.93 -73.98
N ASN A 289 61.59 76.19 -73.13
CA ASN A 289 62.61 77.22 -73.38
C ASN A 289 63.52 76.89 -74.57
N GLU A 290 63.90 75.61 -74.78
CA GLU A 290 64.71 75.19 -75.93
C GLU A 290 63.89 75.14 -77.23
N LEU A 291 62.60 74.82 -77.16
CA LEU A 291 61.67 74.96 -78.29
C LEU A 291 61.45 76.43 -78.64
N GLU A 292 61.32 77.32 -77.65
CA GLU A 292 61.21 78.76 -77.86
C GLU A 292 62.51 79.34 -78.44
N ALA A 293 63.68 78.93 -77.93
CA ALA A 293 64.97 79.30 -78.46
C ALA A 293 65.16 78.80 -79.91
N SER A 294 64.84 77.52 -80.18
CA SER A 294 64.88 76.96 -81.53
C SER A 294 63.92 77.67 -82.47
N SER A 295 62.72 78.05 -82.00
CA SER A 295 61.75 78.84 -82.78
C SER A 295 62.29 80.24 -83.08
N LYS A 296 62.99 80.86 -82.12
CA LYS A 296 63.64 82.16 -82.29
C LYS A 296 64.82 82.10 -83.27
N GLU A 297 65.66 81.07 -83.20
CA GLU A 297 66.74 80.82 -84.16
C GLU A 297 66.19 80.52 -85.56
N LEU A 298 65.13 79.72 -85.66
CA LEU A 298 64.46 79.45 -86.94
C LEU A 298 63.86 80.73 -87.53
N LYS A 299 63.27 81.60 -86.70
CA LYS A 299 62.78 82.91 -87.13
C LYS A 299 63.92 83.78 -87.66
N GLN A 300 65.06 83.82 -86.96
CA GLN A 300 66.25 84.55 -87.42
C GLN A 300 66.81 83.99 -88.73
N LEU A 301 66.84 82.67 -88.89
CA LEU A 301 67.24 82.01 -90.15
C LEU A 301 66.29 82.38 -91.30
N ILE A 302 64.98 82.35 -91.07
CA ILE A 302 63.97 82.73 -92.08
C ILE A 302 64.09 84.23 -92.41
N GLU A 303 64.40 85.08 -91.44
CA GLU A 303 64.62 86.52 -91.63
C GLU A 303 65.90 86.82 -92.41
N ASP A 304 67.02 86.15 -92.09
CA ASP A 304 68.28 86.24 -92.85
C ASP A 304 68.12 85.69 -94.27
N MET A 305 67.36 84.60 -94.47
CA MET A 305 67.01 84.10 -95.79
C MET A 305 66.18 85.09 -96.62
N LYS A 306 65.31 85.89 -95.99
CA LYS A 306 64.53 86.93 -96.68
C LYS A 306 65.37 88.15 -97.04
N LEU A 307 66.29 88.55 -96.18
CA LEU A 307 67.15 89.73 -96.38
C LEU A 307 68.35 89.44 -97.30
N HIS A 308 68.86 88.21 -97.28
CA HIS A 308 70.03 87.75 -98.03
C HIS A 308 69.77 86.42 -98.77
N PRO A 309 68.80 86.37 -99.69
CA PRO A 309 68.46 85.13 -100.41
C PRO A 309 69.64 84.55 -101.19
N GLU A 310 70.58 85.38 -101.63
CA GLU A 310 71.80 84.99 -102.36
C GLU A 310 72.72 84.04 -101.56
N ARG A 311 72.68 84.06 -100.22
CA ARG A 311 73.52 83.16 -99.41
C ARG A 311 73.00 81.72 -99.34
N TYR A 312 71.71 81.51 -99.52
CA TYR A 312 71.06 80.22 -99.26
C TYR A 312 70.46 79.56 -100.51
N ILE A 313 70.18 80.32 -101.56
CA ILE A 313 69.61 79.81 -102.80
C ILE A 313 70.56 80.11 -103.95
N HIS A 314 71.29 79.09 -104.40
CA HIS A 314 72.18 79.18 -105.54
C HIS A 314 71.53 78.50 -106.75
N PHE A 315 71.06 79.27 -107.72
CA PHE A 315 70.65 78.74 -109.03
C PHE A 315 71.85 78.73 -109.97
N SER A 316 72.52 77.59 -110.10
CA SER A 316 73.55 77.40 -111.13
C SER A 316 72.89 77.04 -112.46
N VAL A 317 72.80 78.02 -113.36
CA VAL A 317 72.50 77.80 -114.78
C VAL A 317 73.78 78.16 -115.54
N PHE A 318 74.46 77.12 -116.03
CA PHE A 318 75.78 77.11 -116.71
C PHE A 318 77.03 77.09 -115.82
N GLY A 319 77.88 76.09 -116.08
CA GLY A 319 78.97 75.66 -115.20
C GLY A 319 80.19 76.58 -115.19
N LYS A 320 80.63 76.91 -113.97
CA LYS A 320 82.04 77.05 -113.59
C LYS A 320 82.17 76.94 -112.07
N ASN A 321 83.07 76.08 -111.61
CA ASN A 321 83.36 75.82 -110.19
C ASN A 321 83.81 77.09 -109.45
N SER A 322 83.13 77.39 -108.34
CA SER A 322 83.63 78.28 -107.29
C SER A 322 83.78 77.51 -105.98
N ARG A 323 85.03 77.31 -105.56
CA ARG A 323 85.41 76.89 -104.20
C ARG A 323 85.38 78.10 -103.26
N ARG A 324 85.10 77.82 -101.98
CA ARG A 324 85.30 78.60 -100.73
C ARG A 324 84.01 79.20 -100.14
N ASN A 325 83.70 79.09 -98.84
CA ASN A 325 84.47 78.74 -97.64
C ASN A 325 83.62 77.84 -96.73
N GLY A 326 84.25 76.83 -96.10
CA GLY A 326 83.61 76.00 -95.09
C GLY A 326 83.43 76.75 -93.77
N TYR A 327 82.26 76.59 -93.15
CA TYR A 327 81.94 77.09 -91.81
C TYR A 327 82.83 76.42 -90.75
N GLN A 328 83.41 77.22 -89.85
CA GLN A 328 84.10 76.75 -88.64
C GLN A 328 83.20 77.02 -87.42
N PRO A 329 82.91 76.01 -86.58
CA PRO A 329 82.07 76.19 -85.41
C PRO A 329 82.77 77.05 -84.34
N PRO A 330 82.01 77.82 -83.52
CA PRO A 330 82.56 78.54 -82.38
C PRO A 330 83.09 77.57 -81.30
N VAL A 331 84.21 77.92 -80.67
CA VAL A 331 84.82 77.19 -79.55
C VAL A 331 83.86 77.24 -78.34
N ALA A 332 83.52 76.07 -77.79
CA ALA A 332 82.62 75.94 -76.65
C ALA A 332 83.17 76.68 -75.41
N ALA A 333 82.35 77.54 -74.82
CA ALA A 333 82.62 78.13 -73.52
C ALA A 333 82.26 77.13 -72.42
N GLU A 334 83.26 76.74 -71.63
CA GLU A 334 83.14 76.00 -70.38
C GLU A 334 82.37 76.84 -69.34
N PRO A 335 81.38 76.27 -68.63
CA PRO A 335 80.97 76.79 -67.34
C PRO A 335 81.46 75.88 -66.21
N ALA A 336 82.16 76.54 -65.30
CA ALA A 336 82.65 76.14 -63.98
C ALA A 336 81.85 75.05 -63.25
N GLY A 337 82.60 74.11 -62.68
CA GLY A 337 82.11 73.24 -61.63
C GLY A 337 81.67 74.03 -60.40
N ILE A 338 80.59 73.55 -59.78
CA ILE A 338 80.25 73.82 -58.39
C ILE A 338 80.15 72.45 -57.71
N LYS A 339 80.94 72.30 -56.64
CA LYS A 339 80.84 71.25 -55.63
C LYS A 339 79.57 71.41 -54.80
#